data_AF-A0A3M1PEV8-F1
#
_entry.id   AF-A0A3M1PEV8-F1
#
_cell.length_a   1.000
_cell.length_b   1.000
_cell.length_c   1.000
_cell.angle_alpha   90.00
_cell.angle_beta   90.00
_cell.angle_gamma   90.00
#
_symmetry.space_group_name_H-M   'P 1'
#
loop_
_entity.id
_entity.type
_entity.pdbx_description
1 polymer ?
#
loop_
_entity_poly.entity_id
_entity_poly.type
_entity_poly.pdbx_seq_one_letter_code
_entity_poly.pdbx_strand_id
1 'polypeptide(L)'
;QIQANWANFSSLNQQYVRIENAVVWRSPNRTDDRPNWALLQNNVLIQNDDISLRYRNDRANYPDTFDKRETPFEAPPPGATVTVQGFALLRSNFDPFGIGAPPDGMLKIVPWVDEDLVITAAPKVVIQSVSSPDTVPGEGPIPVTVTFSSDPANIAAVNLVYTTSAATGEQSVAMSSTDGGVTYTGEIPTQPDGTFVSYHVEVTDTDGAVIPSEPEVVTRVLYDGINDVADIQETIDGGPGDSPFAGLTTDMDLTVIVQSQPDLSGLISVQDDPALNPWTGIVIQASGDLTATLKRGDEIRITNATIAENFGLTRLENITFEVITAGPDAFYGHKLMTTDVLQDENIAEAHEGMLLRFENVTIVNPDEGFGEWSFSSDGTAENAILADDNSALISPIFAVNTFTEGQMLDFIQGIWWYSFGDYKLEPEDASDFPPGIGPLNVGTEEEELPVRFALHQNFPNPFNPQTTIRYELARSGRVALEV
;
A
#
# COMPACT_ATOMS: atom_id res chain seq x y z
N GLN A 1 -10.77 -11.35 15.21
CA GLN A 1 -10.43 -12.38 14.21
C GLN A 1 -11.69 -12.75 13.45
N ILE A 2 -11.74 -12.40 12.17
CA ILE A 2 -12.83 -12.78 11.27
C ILE A 2 -12.58 -14.22 10.82
N GLN A 3 -13.63 -15.04 10.80
CA GLN A 3 -13.53 -16.46 10.43
C GLN A 3 -14.50 -16.76 9.30
N ALA A 4 -13.99 -17.37 8.23
CA ALA A 4 -14.84 -17.89 7.16
C ALA A 4 -15.62 -19.12 7.65
N ASN A 5 -16.94 -19.11 7.46
CA ASN A 5 -17.78 -20.27 7.76
C ASN A 5 -17.78 -21.26 6.58
N TRP A 6 -16.71 -22.05 6.49
CA TRP A 6 -16.50 -23.04 5.43
C TRP A 6 -17.61 -24.12 5.35
N ALA A 7 -18.24 -24.43 6.48
CA ALA A 7 -19.36 -25.37 6.53
C ALA A 7 -20.58 -24.84 5.74
N ASN A 8 -20.95 -23.57 5.96
CA ASN A 8 -22.02 -22.93 5.19
C ASN A 8 -21.63 -22.77 3.72
N PHE A 9 -20.38 -22.40 3.42
CA PHE A 9 -19.94 -22.29 2.03
C PHE A 9 -20.10 -23.63 1.28
N SER A 10 -19.56 -24.72 1.81
CA SER A 10 -19.61 -26.03 1.13
C SER A 10 -21.02 -26.52 0.83
N SER A 11 -22.02 -26.08 1.61
CA SER A 11 -23.43 -26.46 1.44
C SER A 11 -24.22 -25.49 0.55
N LEU A 12 -23.80 -24.23 0.45
CA LEU A 12 -24.53 -23.16 -0.25
C LEU A 12 -23.86 -22.71 -1.55
N ASN A 13 -22.63 -23.14 -1.85
CA ASN A 13 -21.95 -22.75 -3.08
C ASN A 13 -22.82 -23.05 -4.32
N GLN A 14 -22.95 -22.05 -5.20
CA GLN A 14 -23.78 -22.07 -6.41
C GLN A 14 -25.29 -22.26 -6.15
N GLN A 15 -25.75 -22.16 -4.90
CA GLN A 15 -27.17 -22.15 -4.58
C GLN A 15 -27.74 -20.74 -4.72
N TYR A 16 -29.00 -20.66 -5.13
CA TYR A 16 -29.77 -19.42 -5.11
C TYR A 16 -30.36 -19.22 -3.72
N VAL A 17 -29.83 -18.25 -2.97
CA VAL A 17 -30.15 -18.01 -1.56
C VAL A 17 -30.84 -16.67 -1.39
N ARG A 18 -31.50 -16.47 -0.24
CA ARG A 18 -32.18 -15.23 0.12
C ARG A 18 -31.89 -14.89 1.57
N ILE A 19 -31.57 -13.62 1.81
CA ILE A 19 -31.37 -13.04 3.14
C ILE A 19 -32.33 -11.87 3.28
N GLU A 20 -33.12 -11.90 4.34
CA GLU A 20 -34.10 -10.87 4.66
C GLU A 20 -33.66 -10.09 5.89
N ASN A 21 -34.00 -8.81 5.94
CA ASN A 21 -33.72 -7.93 7.07
C ASN A 21 -32.22 -7.83 7.40
N ALA A 22 -31.36 -7.80 6.38
CA ALA A 22 -29.94 -7.50 6.56
C ALA A 22 -29.74 -5.99 6.59
N VAL A 23 -28.82 -5.51 7.43
CA VAL A 23 -28.44 -4.10 7.47
C VAL A 23 -27.26 -3.89 6.53
N VAL A 24 -27.32 -2.85 5.72
CA VAL A 24 -26.17 -2.42 4.91
C VAL A 24 -25.18 -1.76 5.85
N TRP A 25 -24.03 -2.40 6.03
CA TRP A 25 -23.00 -1.93 6.94
C TRP A 25 -22.16 -0.83 6.29
N ARG A 26 -21.60 -1.13 5.11
CA ARG A 26 -20.78 -0.21 4.33
C ARG A 26 -21.22 -0.23 2.86
N SER A 27 -21.07 0.90 2.17
CA SER A 27 -21.26 0.97 0.72
C SER A 27 -20.32 2.00 0.10
N PRO A 28 -19.00 1.70 0.03
CA PRO A 28 -18.04 2.59 -0.61
C PRO A 28 -18.33 2.67 -2.11
N ASN A 29 -18.05 3.83 -2.70
CA ASN A 29 -18.21 4.10 -4.13
C ASN A 29 -19.65 3.82 -4.64
N ARG A 30 -20.64 3.99 -3.76
CA ARG A 30 -22.07 3.66 -3.95
C ARG A 30 -22.68 4.18 -5.25
N THR A 31 -22.20 5.32 -5.73
CA THR A 31 -22.70 6.02 -6.92
C THR A 31 -21.75 5.94 -8.12
N ASP A 32 -20.59 5.31 -7.96
CA ASP A 32 -19.51 5.37 -8.93
C ASP A 32 -19.65 4.28 -10.00
N ASP A 33 -18.64 4.14 -10.84
CA ASP A 33 -18.63 3.18 -11.94
C ASP A 33 -18.75 1.71 -11.48
N ARG A 34 -18.20 1.39 -10.30
CA ARG A 34 -18.16 0.04 -9.73
C ARG A 34 -18.63 0.04 -8.27
N PRO A 35 -19.95 0.13 -8.01
CA PRO A 35 -20.48 0.22 -6.66
C PRO A 35 -20.26 -1.06 -5.85
N ASN A 36 -19.91 -0.91 -4.56
CA ASN A 36 -19.77 -2.01 -3.62
C ASN A 36 -20.70 -1.80 -2.41
N TRP A 37 -21.15 -2.89 -1.79
CA TRP A 37 -21.90 -2.85 -0.52
C TRP A 37 -21.72 -4.12 0.30
N ALA A 38 -21.66 -3.96 1.61
CA ALA A 38 -21.55 -5.05 2.56
C ALA A 38 -22.76 -5.09 3.48
N LEU A 39 -23.20 -6.31 3.79
CA LEU A 39 -24.38 -6.59 4.60
C LEU A 39 -23.95 -7.23 5.91
N LEU A 40 -24.46 -6.72 7.02
CA LEU A 40 -24.24 -7.25 8.36
C LEU A 40 -25.56 -7.79 8.94
N GLN A 41 -25.52 -9.03 9.41
CA GLN A 41 -26.62 -9.62 10.17
C GLN A 41 -26.07 -10.66 11.15
N ASN A 42 -26.42 -10.57 12.43
CA ASN A 42 -25.98 -11.50 13.48
C ASN A 42 -24.44 -11.70 13.53
N ASN A 43 -23.67 -10.61 13.41
CA ASN A 43 -22.20 -10.62 13.29
C ASN A 43 -21.65 -11.43 12.10
N VAL A 44 -22.48 -11.73 11.11
CA VAL A 44 -22.06 -12.30 9.83
C VAL A 44 -22.06 -11.20 8.79
N LEU A 45 -20.92 -11.04 8.14
CA LEU A 45 -20.71 -10.08 7.08
C LEU A 45 -20.76 -10.78 5.72
N ILE A 46 -21.49 -10.18 4.78
CA ILE A 46 -21.51 -10.60 3.37
C ILE A 46 -21.16 -9.40 2.53
N GLN A 47 -20.10 -9.54 1.75
CA GLN A 47 -19.68 -8.50 0.82
C GLN A 47 -20.31 -8.75 -0.54
N ASN A 48 -20.72 -7.68 -1.20
CA ASN A 48 -21.16 -7.70 -2.58
C ASN A 48 -20.49 -6.56 -3.35
N ASP A 49 -20.16 -6.90 -4.58
CA ASP A 49 -19.53 -6.05 -5.57
C ASP A 49 -20.30 -6.17 -6.90
N ASP A 50 -19.80 -5.45 -7.90
CA ASP A 50 -20.38 -5.26 -9.23
C ASP A 50 -20.33 -6.50 -10.15
N ILE A 51 -20.52 -7.72 -9.61
CA ILE A 51 -20.41 -8.97 -10.37
C ILE A 51 -21.46 -9.06 -11.48
N SER A 52 -22.70 -8.71 -11.16
CA SER A 52 -23.78 -8.71 -12.15
C SER A 52 -23.77 -7.37 -12.88
N LEU A 53 -23.88 -7.42 -14.21
CA LEU A 53 -24.00 -6.22 -15.06
C LEU A 53 -25.22 -5.37 -14.73
N ARG A 54 -26.21 -5.94 -14.05
CA ARG A 54 -27.34 -5.21 -13.49
C ARG A 54 -26.91 -4.19 -12.44
N TYR A 55 -25.84 -4.47 -11.70
CA TYR A 55 -25.34 -3.70 -10.56
C TYR A 55 -23.97 -3.06 -10.81
N ARG A 56 -23.61 -2.88 -12.07
CA ARG A 56 -22.36 -2.27 -12.55
C ARG A 56 -22.67 -1.05 -13.43
N ASN A 57 -21.88 0.03 -13.34
CA ASN A 57 -22.15 1.28 -14.07
C ASN A 57 -21.24 1.51 -15.29
N ASP A 58 -19.99 1.05 -15.28
CA ASP A 58 -19.05 1.05 -16.42
C ASP A 58 -19.36 -0.08 -17.44
N ARG A 59 -20.53 0.00 -18.05
CA ARG A 59 -21.11 -1.08 -18.90
C ARG A 59 -21.13 -0.80 -20.39
N ALA A 60 -20.45 0.25 -20.85
CA ALA A 60 -20.49 0.70 -22.25
C ALA A 60 -19.94 -0.35 -23.23
N ASN A 61 -18.99 -1.17 -22.79
CA ASN A 61 -18.35 -2.20 -23.63
C ASN A 61 -19.13 -3.53 -23.68
N TYR A 62 -20.29 -3.64 -22.99
CA TYR A 62 -21.09 -4.86 -22.97
C TYR A 62 -22.26 -4.80 -23.95
N PRO A 63 -22.61 -5.92 -24.61
CA PRO A 63 -23.75 -5.99 -25.52
C PRO A 63 -25.05 -5.49 -24.89
N ASP A 64 -25.87 -4.78 -25.67
CA ASP A 64 -27.20 -4.32 -25.22
C ASP A 64 -28.18 -5.47 -24.94
N THR A 65 -27.84 -6.69 -25.37
CA THR A 65 -28.61 -7.91 -25.08
C THR A 65 -28.40 -8.44 -23.67
N PHE A 66 -27.40 -7.93 -22.93
CA PHE A 66 -27.15 -8.33 -21.55
C PHE A 66 -28.08 -7.58 -20.60
N ASP A 67 -28.43 -8.20 -19.47
CA ASP A 67 -29.30 -7.58 -18.47
C ASP A 67 -28.55 -6.50 -17.70
N LYS A 68 -28.57 -5.30 -18.27
CA LYS A 68 -27.92 -4.11 -17.74
C LYS A 68 -28.95 -3.02 -17.51
N ARG A 69 -28.79 -2.23 -16.45
CA ARG A 69 -29.72 -1.13 -16.17
C ARG A 69 -29.61 -0.03 -17.24
N GLU A 70 -30.71 0.68 -17.47
CA GLU A 70 -30.67 1.91 -18.27
C GLU A 70 -30.09 3.06 -17.44
N THR A 71 -30.56 3.21 -16.20
CA THR A 71 -30.02 4.20 -15.25
C THR A 71 -28.85 3.63 -14.46
N PRO A 72 -27.92 4.47 -13.98
CA PRO A 72 -26.89 4.01 -13.04
C PRO A 72 -27.53 3.30 -11.84
N PHE A 73 -26.91 2.19 -11.42
CA PHE A 73 -27.18 1.57 -10.15
C PHE A 73 -26.58 2.42 -9.05
N GLU A 74 -27.32 2.57 -7.97
CA GLU A 74 -26.89 3.21 -6.75
C GLU A 74 -27.05 2.17 -5.65
N ALA A 75 -25.94 1.77 -5.03
CA ALA A 75 -25.99 0.74 -4.00
C ALA A 75 -26.85 1.18 -2.80
N PRO A 76 -27.38 0.26 -1.97
CA PRO A 76 -28.10 0.66 -0.77
C PRO A 76 -27.22 1.53 0.16
N PRO A 77 -27.74 2.61 0.77
CA PRO A 77 -26.94 3.43 1.68
C PRO A 77 -26.66 2.67 2.99
N PRO A 78 -25.54 2.96 3.69
CA PRO A 78 -25.29 2.44 5.03
C PRO A 78 -26.47 2.69 5.98
N GLY A 79 -26.76 1.71 6.84
CA GLY A 79 -27.92 1.70 7.74
C GLY A 79 -29.25 1.28 7.09
N ALA A 80 -29.34 1.16 5.77
CA ALA A 80 -30.54 0.64 5.12
C ALA A 80 -30.78 -0.84 5.49
N THR A 81 -32.04 -1.19 5.70
CA THR A 81 -32.45 -2.60 5.78
C THR A 81 -32.81 -3.08 4.39
N VAL A 82 -32.24 -4.20 3.97
CA VAL A 82 -32.47 -4.80 2.67
C VAL A 82 -32.91 -6.24 2.77
N THR A 83 -33.57 -6.69 1.71
CA THR A 83 -33.65 -8.09 1.34
C THR A 83 -32.81 -8.30 0.09
N VAL A 84 -31.88 -9.25 0.17
CA VAL A 84 -31.03 -9.65 -0.96
C VAL A 84 -31.26 -11.12 -1.28
N GLN A 85 -31.26 -11.47 -2.56
CA GLN A 85 -31.23 -12.85 -3.03
C GLN A 85 -30.31 -12.96 -4.24
N GLY A 86 -29.86 -14.17 -4.55
CA GLY A 86 -28.89 -14.37 -5.61
C GLY A 86 -28.09 -15.65 -5.44
N PHE A 87 -27.13 -15.86 -6.34
CA PHE A 87 -26.23 -17.01 -6.22
C PHE A 87 -25.16 -16.76 -5.16
N ALA A 88 -25.03 -17.70 -4.22
CA ALA A 88 -23.94 -17.72 -3.26
C ALA A 88 -22.65 -18.22 -3.93
N LEU A 89 -21.61 -17.38 -3.98
CA LEU A 89 -20.35 -17.68 -4.65
C LEU A 89 -19.16 -17.24 -3.79
N LEU A 90 -18.00 -17.89 -3.96
CA LEU A 90 -16.71 -17.33 -3.55
C LEU A 90 -16.11 -16.60 -4.74
N ARG A 91 -15.59 -15.40 -4.50
CA ARG A 91 -14.90 -14.64 -5.54
C ARG A 91 -13.73 -13.84 -4.95
N SER A 92 -12.55 -14.14 -5.51
CA SER A 92 -11.33 -13.34 -5.56
C SER A 92 -10.73 -12.86 -4.23
N ASN A 93 -9.53 -12.33 -4.33
CA ASN A 93 -8.82 -11.49 -3.37
C ASN A 93 -9.33 -10.01 -3.35
N PHE A 94 -10.39 -9.69 -4.10
CA PHE A 94 -10.92 -8.33 -4.14
C PHE A 94 -11.72 -8.00 -2.88
N ASP A 95 -11.08 -7.28 -1.95
CA ASP A 95 -11.63 -6.79 -0.68
C ASP A 95 -11.77 -5.26 -0.67
N PRO A 96 -12.82 -4.70 -1.30
CA PRO A 96 -13.00 -3.25 -1.42
C PRO A 96 -13.35 -2.55 -0.11
N PHE A 97 -13.34 -3.27 1.01
CA PHE A 97 -13.66 -2.74 2.34
C PHE A 97 -12.52 -2.93 3.35
N GLY A 98 -11.37 -3.50 2.93
CA GLY A 98 -10.19 -3.69 3.79
C GLY A 98 -10.47 -4.56 5.03
N ILE A 99 -11.31 -5.58 4.91
CA ILE A 99 -11.75 -6.43 6.04
C ILE A 99 -10.71 -7.52 6.35
N GLY A 100 -9.73 -7.76 5.47
CA GLY A 100 -8.68 -8.75 5.68
C GLY A 100 -9.23 -10.18 5.62
N ALA A 101 -10.24 -10.40 4.77
CA ALA A 101 -10.73 -11.75 4.53
C ALA A 101 -9.65 -12.58 3.83
N PRO A 102 -9.48 -13.88 4.17
CA PRO A 102 -8.49 -14.72 3.51
C PRO A 102 -8.66 -14.68 1.98
N PRO A 103 -7.57 -14.65 1.19
CA PRO A 103 -7.64 -14.80 -0.27
C PRO A 103 -8.51 -16.01 -0.63
N ASP A 104 -9.42 -15.84 -1.59
CA ASP A 104 -10.43 -16.84 -2.00
C ASP A 104 -11.48 -17.25 -0.94
N GLY A 105 -11.59 -16.54 0.18
CA GLY A 105 -12.50 -16.84 1.31
C GLY A 105 -13.77 -15.99 1.40
N MET A 106 -14.05 -15.12 0.42
CA MET A 106 -15.11 -14.12 0.52
C MET A 106 -16.43 -14.59 -0.09
N LEU A 107 -17.40 -14.92 0.78
CA LEU A 107 -18.75 -15.29 0.37
C LEU A 107 -19.53 -14.06 -0.09
N LYS A 108 -20.04 -14.11 -1.32
CA LYS A 108 -20.88 -13.07 -1.93
C LYS A 108 -22.25 -13.65 -2.30
N ILE A 109 -23.28 -12.81 -2.30
CA ILE A 109 -24.61 -13.13 -2.84
C ILE A 109 -24.80 -12.28 -4.07
N VAL A 110 -24.83 -12.89 -5.25
CA VAL A 110 -24.87 -12.16 -6.51
C VAL A 110 -26.32 -12.00 -6.98
N PRO A 111 -26.95 -10.84 -6.77
CA PRO A 111 -28.27 -10.54 -7.33
C PRO A 111 -28.17 -10.40 -8.85
N TRP A 112 -29.22 -10.81 -9.57
CA TRP A 112 -29.25 -10.83 -11.04
C TRP A 112 -30.28 -9.88 -11.64
N VAL A 113 -31.43 -9.69 -10.98
CA VAL A 113 -32.51 -8.82 -11.44
C VAL A 113 -32.87 -7.80 -10.35
N ASP A 114 -33.57 -6.70 -10.68
CA ASP A 114 -33.85 -5.64 -9.70
C ASP A 114 -34.58 -6.15 -8.44
N GLU A 115 -35.45 -7.15 -8.58
CA GLU A 115 -36.17 -7.79 -7.47
C GLU A 115 -35.26 -8.54 -6.50
N ASP A 116 -34.00 -8.78 -6.88
CA ASP A 116 -33.04 -9.50 -6.08
C ASP A 116 -32.38 -8.63 -5.01
N LEU A 117 -32.52 -7.30 -5.08
CA LEU A 117 -32.04 -6.37 -4.07
C LEU A 117 -33.09 -5.30 -3.79
N VAL A 118 -33.81 -5.48 -2.68
CA VAL A 118 -34.91 -4.60 -2.29
C VAL A 118 -34.56 -3.89 -0.98
N ILE A 119 -34.55 -2.56 -1.00
CA ILE A 119 -34.48 -1.75 0.22
C ILE A 119 -35.85 -1.80 0.89
N THR A 120 -35.93 -2.44 2.05
CA THR A 120 -37.17 -2.59 2.84
C THR A 120 -37.34 -1.46 3.86
N ALA A 121 -36.26 -0.82 4.27
CA ALA A 121 -36.27 0.42 5.04
C ALA A 121 -35.01 1.24 4.71
N ALA A 122 -35.17 2.53 4.44
CA ALA A 122 -34.06 3.45 4.16
C ALA A 122 -33.76 4.30 5.40
N PRO A 123 -32.48 4.65 5.65
CA PRO A 123 -32.11 5.56 6.71
C PRO A 123 -32.69 6.96 6.44
N LYS A 124 -33.07 7.66 7.51
CA LYS A 124 -33.58 9.05 7.44
C LYS A 124 -32.50 10.13 7.52
N VAL A 125 -31.28 9.71 7.84
CA VAL A 125 -30.14 10.60 8.03
C VAL A 125 -29.09 10.36 6.96
N VAL A 126 -28.46 11.43 6.50
CA VAL A 126 -27.37 11.38 5.53
C VAL A 126 -26.18 12.16 6.10
N ILE A 127 -25.09 11.45 6.40
CA ILE A 127 -23.80 12.05 6.74
C ILE A 127 -23.28 12.75 5.49
N GLN A 128 -23.01 14.04 5.60
CA GLN A 128 -22.48 14.86 4.51
C GLN A 128 -20.96 14.88 4.52
N SER A 129 -20.34 15.05 5.69
CA SER A 129 -18.89 15.00 5.83
C SER A 129 -18.49 14.67 7.27
N VAL A 130 -17.37 13.99 7.43
CA VAL A 130 -16.60 13.94 8.68
C VAL A 130 -15.29 14.66 8.43
N SER A 131 -14.87 15.51 9.37
CA SER A 131 -13.59 16.21 9.30
C SER A 131 -12.78 15.97 10.57
N SER A 132 -11.57 15.48 10.34
CA SER A 132 -10.50 15.29 11.32
C SER A 132 -9.76 16.62 11.59
N PRO A 133 -8.92 16.68 12.63
CA PRO A 133 -8.00 17.81 12.80
C PRO A 133 -7.09 17.97 11.58
N ASP A 134 -6.76 19.21 11.25
CA ASP A 134 -5.83 19.59 10.17
C ASP A 134 -4.36 19.61 10.64
N THR A 135 -4.09 18.98 11.78
CA THR A 135 -2.76 18.88 12.40
C THR A 135 -2.54 17.50 12.99
N VAL A 136 -1.29 17.10 13.13
CA VAL A 136 -0.90 15.93 13.93
C VAL A 136 -1.43 16.08 15.36
N PRO A 137 -2.21 15.12 15.89
CA PRO A 137 -2.67 15.17 17.27
C PRO A 137 -1.52 15.14 18.29
N GLY A 138 -1.50 16.10 19.22
CA GLY A 138 -0.54 16.15 20.34
C GLY A 138 -1.15 15.73 21.68
N GLU A 139 -0.72 16.34 22.78
CA GLU A 139 -1.17 16.02 24.16
C GLU A 139 -2.66 16.32 24.46
N GLY A 140 -3.35 16.98 23.53
CA GLY A 140 -4.75 17.36 23.68
C GLY A 140 -5.74 16.26 23.30
N PRO A 141 -7.05 16.48 23.55
CA PRO A 141 -8.09 15.67 22.93
C PRO A 141 -8.09 15.86 21.40
N ILE A 142 -8.61 14.86 20.67
CA ILE A 142 -8.71 14.89 19.20
C ILE A 142 -10.12 15.36 18.82
N PRO A 143 -10.29 16.59 18.32
CA PRO A 143 -11.61 17.08 17.91
C PRO A 143 -12.04 16.47 16.57
N VAL A 144 -13.29 16.03 16.50
CA VAL A 144 -13.92 15.51 15.28
C VAL A 144 -15.23 16.25 15.06
N THR A 145 -15.45 16.67 13.81
CA THR A 145 -16.69 17.33 13.39
C THR A 145 -17.40 16.50 12.34
N VAL A 146 -18.73 16.41 12.44
CA VAL A 146 -19.58 15.79 11.43
C VAL A 146 -20.68 16.75 11.01
N THR A 147 -21.01 16.75 9.72
CA THR A 147 -22.14 17.49 9.16
C THR A 147 -23.16 16.56 8.52
N PHE A 148 -24.43 16.98 8.53
CA PHE A 148 -25.55 16.23 7.97
C PHE A 148 -26.30 17.07 6.94
N SER A 149 -26.78 16.41 5.87
CA SER A 149 -27.60 17.06 4.82
C SER A 149 -29.10 16.79 4.98
N SER A 150 -29.48 15.89 5.90
CA SER A 150 -30.85 15.53 6.23
C SER A 150 -31.49 16.50 7.25
N ASP A 151 -32.81 16.44 7.39
CA ASP A 151 -33.53 17.18 8.44
C ASP A 151 -33.00 16.78 9.84
N PRO A 152 -32.52 17.74 10.66
CA PRO A 152 -32.07 17.48 12.03
C PRO A 152 -33.08 16.75 12.91
N ALA A 153 -34.38 16.90 12.63
CA ALA A 153 -35.43 16.20 13.37
C ALA A 153 -35.38 14.66 13.21
N ASN A 154 -34.64 14.16 12.22
CA ASN A 154 -34.45 12.73 12.00
C ASN A 154 -33.28 12.14 12.79
N ILE A 155 -32.42 12.95 13.42
CA ILE A 155 -31.25 12.50 14.17
C ILE A 155 -31.66 12.19 15.62
N ALA A 156 -31.47 10.95 16.05
CA ALA A 156 -31.74 10.52 17.42
C ALA A 156 -30.49 10.56 18.32
N ALA A 157 -29.34 10.15 17.79
CA ALA A 157 -28.06 10.19 18.52
C ALA A 157 -26.88 10.29 17.53
N VAL A 158 -25.80 10.94 17.95
CA VAL A 158 -24.53 11.00 17.21
C VAL A 158 -23.42 10.63 18.17
N ASN A 159 -22.63 9.62 17.83
CA ASN A 159 -21.52 9.12 18.63
C ASN A 159 -20.24 9.12 17.80
N LEU A 160 -19.15 9.54 18.42
CA LEU A 160 -17.79 9.33 17.93
C LEU A 160 -17.29 8.02 18.51
N VAL A 161 -17.07 7.03 17.64
CA VAL A 161 -16.67 5.67 17.98
C VAL A 161 -15.20 5.50 17.61
N TYR A 162 -14.40 4.92 18.50
CA TYR A 162 -12.97 4.78 18.27
C TYR A 162 -12.35 3.59 19.00
N THR A 163 -11.24 3.11 18.47
CA THR A 163 -10.33 2.14 19.10
C THR A 163 -8.93 2.73 19.17
N THR A 164 -8.10 2.25 20.10
CA THR A 164 -6.73 2.73 20.24
C THR A 164 -5.75 1.60 20.47
N SER A 165 -4.49 1.77 20.07
CA SER A 165 -3.43 0.78 20.39
C SER A 165 -3.12 0.70 21.89
N ALA A 166 -3.51 1.71 22.67
CA ALA A 166 -3.30 1.79 24.12
C ALA A 166 -4.41 1.13 24.96
N ALA A 167 -5.57 0.82 24.37
CA ALA A 167 -6.73 0.27 25.08
C ALA A 167 -7.40 -0.88 24.31
N THR A 168 -7.98 -1.83 25.05
CA THR A 168 -8.71 -2.95 24.42
C THR A 168 -10.18 -2.61 24.23
N GLY A 169 -10.69 -2.86 23.03
CA GLY A 169 -12.11 -2.74 22.71
C GLY A 169 -12.51 -1.35 22.24
N GLU A 170 -13.73 -1.28 21.72
CA GLU A 170 -14.31 -0.06 21.17
C GLU A 170 -14.77 0.88 22.28
N GLN A 171 -14.53 2.17 22.08
CA GLN A 171 -14.96 3.26 22.94
C GLN A 171 -15.90 4.19 22.15
N SER A 172 -16.76 4.91 22.88
CA SER A 172 -17.73 5.82 22.27
C SER A 172 -17.92 7.07 23.10
N VAL A 173 -17.95 8.23 22.44
CA VAL A 173 -18.25 9.55 23.02
C VAL A 173 -19.46 10.14 22.33
N ALA A 174 -20.45 10.57 23.10
CA ALA A 174 -21.60 11.27 22.54
C ALA A 174 -21.17 12.64 21.99
N MET A 175 -21.53 12.94 20.74
CA MET A 175 -21.26 14.23 20.11
C MET A 175 -22.38 15.23 20.43
N SER A 176 -22.05 16.51 20.44
CA SER A 176 -23.00 17.60 20.73
C SER A 176 -23.22 18.47 19.50
N SER A 177 -24.47 18.86 19.26
CA SER A 177 -24.76 19.79 18.16
C SER A 177 -24.28 21.20 18.48
N THR A 178 -23.70 21.88 17.50
CA THR A 178 -23.23 23.27 17.62
C THR A 178 -24.17 24.30 16.99
N ASP A 179 -25.14 23.87 16.18
CA ASP A 179 -25.97 24.75 15.34
C ASP A 179 -27.46 24.37 15.28
N GLY A 180 -27.92 23.44 16.12
CA GLY A 180 -29.32 22.99 16.12
C GLY A 180 -29.57 21.74 15.26
N GLY A 181 -28.50 21.06 14.85
CA GLY A 181 -28.50 19.64 14.48
C GLY A 181 -28.02 19.36 13.05
N VAL A 182 -27.37 20.34 12.41
CA VAL A 182 -26.67 20.14 11.13
C VAL A 182 -25.22 19.75 11.38
N THR A 183 -24.58 20.39 12.36
CA THR A 183 -23.18 20.17 12.74
C THR A 183 -23.11 19.63 14.16
N TYR A 184 -22.30 18.59 14.34
CA TYR A 184 -21.98 18.01 15.65
C TYR A 184 -20.47 17.96 15.84
N THR A 185 -20.04 18.21 17.08
CA THR A 185 -18.64 18.07 17.50
C THR A 185 -18.52 17.08 18.64
N GLY A 186 -17.41 16.33 18.63
CA GLY A 186 -17.02 15.39 19.66
C GLY A 186 -15.51 15.39 19.79
N GLU A 187 -15.02 14.90 20.91
CA GLU A 187 -13.59 14.86 21.20
C GLU A 187 -13.23 13.46 21.68
N ILE A 188 -12.24 12.84 21.03
CA ILE A 188 -11.58 11.65 21.58
C ILE A 188 -10.72 12.14 22.74
N PRO A 189 -10.88 11.59 23.97
CA PRO A 189 -10.07 11.99 25.12
C PRO A 189 -8.57 11.85 24.83
N THR A 190 -7.74 12.64 25.50
CA THR A 190 -6.28 12.56 25.40
C THR A 190 -5.78 11.12 25.44
N GLN A 191 -4.96 10.76 24.46
CA GLN A 191 -4.28 9.47 24.41
C GLN A 191 -2.80 9.64 24.72
N PRO A 192 -2.11 8.58 25.20
CA PRO A 192 -0.66 8.60 25.36
C PRO A 192 0.07 8.87 24.03
N ASP A 193 1.28 9.41 24.14
CA ASP A 193 2.20 9.57 23.01
C ASP A 193 2.45 8.24 22.27
N GLY A 194 2.57 8.31 20.94
CA GLY A 194 2.70 7.17 20.04
C GLY A 194 1.42 6.33 19.83
N THR A 195 0.29 6.71 20.42
CA THR A 195 -0.95 5.92 20.31
C THR A 195 -1.56 6.05 18.92
N PHE A 196 -1.83 4.93 18.27
CA PHE A 196 -2.68 4.87 17.08
C PHE A 196 -4.14 4.91 17.49
N VAL A 197 -4.93 5.69 16.76
CA VAL A 197 -6.37 5.87 16.98
C VAL A 197 -7.09 5.64 15.66
N SER A 198 -8.00 4.68 15.64
CA SER A 198 -8.91 4.44 14.51
C SER A 198 -10.33 4.83 14.94
N TYR A 199 -11.02 5.63 14.14
CA TYR A 199 -12.32 6.19 14.51
C TYR A 199 -13.25 6.45 13.33
N HIS A 200 -14.55 6.46 13.66
CA HIS A 200 -15.64 6.84 12.78
C HIS A 200 -16.77 7.49 13.59
N VAL A 201 -17.71 8.13 12.90
CA VAL A 201 -18.94 8.65 13.51
C VAL A 201 -20.08 7.68 13.25
N GLU A 202 -20.85 7.35 14.28
CA GLU A 202 -22.11 6.63 14.16
C GLU A 202 -23.29 7.55 14.44
N VAL A 203 -24.21 7.64 13.49
CA VAL A 203 -25.48 8.33 13.68
C VAL A 203 -26.62 7.32 13.78
N THR A 204 -27.46 7.48 14.79
CA THR A 204 -28.73 6.75 14.92
C THR A 204 -29.85 7.67 14.50
N ASP A 205 -30.68 7.23 13.55
CA ASP A 205 -31.87 7.97 13.16
C ASP A 205 -33.08 7.70 14.10
N THR A 206 -34.16 8.45 13.91
CA THR A 206 -35.38 8.34 14.72
C THR A 206 -36.14 7.02 14.55
N ASP A 207 -35.84 6.21 13.52
CA ASP A 207 -36.39 4.86 13.35
C ASP A 207 -35.46 3.78 13.92
N GLY A 208 -34.28 4.18 14.43
CA GLY A 208 -33.29 3.31 15.06
C GLY A 208 -32.26 2.73 14.08
N ALA A 209 -32.19 3.19 12.83
CA ALA A 209 -31.13 2.79 11.92
C ALA A 209 -29.80 3.42 12.36
N VAL A 210 -28.73 2.60 12.41
CA VAL A 210 -27.36 3.03 12.74
C VAL A 210 -26.55 3.13 11.46
N ILE A 211 -25.90 4.27 11.26
CA ILE A 211 -25.21 4.64 10.03
C ILE A 211 -23.77 5.05 10.41
N PRO A 212 -22.75 4.24 10.10
CA PRO A 212 -21.36 4.63 10.28
C PRO A 212 -20.92 5.59 9.16
N SER A 213 -20.00 6.51 9.48
CA SER A 213 -19.30 7.31 8.49
C SER A 213 -18.22 6.49 7.79
N GLU A 214 -17.96 6.81 6.52
CA GLU A 214 -16.95 6.15 5.71
C GLU A 214 -16.06 7.18 4.98
N PRO A 215 -14.76 6.89 4.77
CA PRO A 215 -14.03 5.75 5.35
C PRO A 215 -13.82 5.91 6.86
N GLU A 216 -13.43 4.82 7.52
CA GLU A 216 -12.84 4.87 8.86
C GLU A 216 -11.52 5.64 8.80
N VAL A 217 -11.26 6.49 9.80
CA VAL A 217 -10.07 7.36 9.83
C VAL A 217 -9.07 6.80 10.82
N VAL A 218 -7.80 6.76 10.43
CA VAL A 218 -6.68 6.42 11.30
C VAL A 218 -5.84 7.68 11.54
N THR A 219 -5.28 7.81 12.74
CA THR A 219 -4.29 8.83 13.09
C THR A 219 -3.34 8.29 14.16
N ARG A 220 -2.20 8.94 14.35
CA ARG A 220 -1.28 8.69 15.47
C ARG A 220 -1.15 9.94 16.33
N VAL A 221 -1.02 9.77 17.64
CA VAL A 221 -0.77 10.86 18.59
C VAL A 221 0.73 11.03 18.77
N LEU A 222 1.25 12.22 18.50
CA LEU A 222 2.67 12.57 18.60
C LEU A 222 2.84 13.89 19.32
N TYR A 223 3.36 13.85 20.54
CA TYR A 223 3.47 15.03 21.41
C TYR A 223 4.44 16.08 20.87
N ASP A 224 5.54 15.61 20.26
CA ASP A 224 6.58 16.46 19.68
C ASP A 224 6.39 16.70 18.17
N GLY A 225 5.25 16.27 17.60
CA GLY A 225 5.00 16.27 16.16
C GLY A 225 5.79 15.17 15.43
N ILE A 226 5.82 15.23 14.10
CA ILE A 226 6.58 14.29 13.27
C ILE A 226 8.06 14.68 13.31
N ASN A 227 8.91 13.78 13.80
CA ASN A 227 10.36 13.97 13.82
C ASN A 227 11.16 12.75 13.36
N ASP A 228 10.50 11.59 13.23
CA ASP A 228 11.06 10.37 12.67
C ASP A 228 10.25 9.92 11.43
N VAL A 229 10.88 9.23 10.49
CA VAL A 229 10.20 8.64 9.31
C VAL A 229 9.16 7.61 9.76
N ALA A 230 9.44 6.88 10.83
CA ALA A 230 8.53 5.89 11.42
C ALA A 230 7.21 6.50 11.90
N ASP A 231 7.18 7.78 12.26
CA ASP A 231 5.93 8.48 12.62
C ASP A 231 4.94 8.50 11.45
N ILE A 232 5.47 8.58 10.22
CA ILE A 232 4.71 8.67 8.98
C ILE A 232 4.43 7.28 8.42
N GLN A 233 5.43 6.40 8.42
CA GLN A 233 5.35 5.11 7.74
C GLN A 233 4.66 4.02 8.58
N GLU A 234 4.85 3.97 9.90
CA GLU A 234 4.29 2.86 10.69
C GLU A 234 2.77 2.85 10.68
N THR A 235 2.22 1.67 10.39
CA THR A 235 0.78 1.40 10.43
C THR A 235 0.34 0.88 11.80
N ILE A 236 -0.97 0.93 12.07
CA ILE A 236 -1.53 0.55 13.39
C ILE A 236 -1.22 -0.90 13.80
N ASP A 237 -1.09 -1.81 12.84
CA ASP A 237 -0.79 -3.23 13.05
C ASP A 237 0.62 -3.63 12.61
N GLY A 238 1.39 -2.68 12.09
CA GLY A 238 2.73 -2.90 11.55
C GLY A 238 2.76 -3.75 10.29
N GLY A 239 1.61 -3.90 9.61
CA GLY A 239 1.50 -4.55 8.30
C GLY A 239 1.22 -3.55 7.18
N PRO A 240 0.94 -4.03 5.96
CA PRO A 240 0.63 -3.19 4.81
C PRO A 240 -0.52 -2.22 5.07
N GLY A 241 -0.32 -0.94 4.74
CA GLY A 241 -1.41 0.02 4.78
C GLY A 241 -0.96 1.47 4.68
N ASP A 242 -1.93 2.34 4.41
CA ASP A 242 -1.70 3.77 4.29
C ASP A 242 -1.14 4.39 5.59
N SER A 243 -0.36 5.45 5.43
CA SER A 243 0.10 6.28 6.53
C SER A 243 -1.07 6.72 7.44
N PRO A 244 -0.90 6.75 8.78
CA PRO A 244 -1.88 7.34 9.69
C PRO A 244 -2.14 8.84 9.43
N PHE A 245 -1.36 9.48 8.57
CA PHE A 245 -1.50 10.89 8.22
C PHE A 245 -1.74 11.11 6.72
N ALA A 246 -2.16 10.09 5.98
CA ALA A 246 -2.46 10.19 4.56
C ALA A 246 -3.43 11.36 4.25
N GLY A 247 -3.02 12.22 3.31
CA GLY A 247 -3.75 13.42 2.88
C GLY A 247 -3.49 14.67 3.73
N LEU A 248 -2.77 14.55 4.85
CA LEU A 248 -2.45 15.69 5.71
C LEU A 248 -1.28 16.50 5.15
N THR A 249 -1.43 17.82 5.10
CA THR A 249 -0.31 18.75 4.93
C THR A 249 0.00 19.39 6.28
N THR A 250 1.21 19.17 6.79
CA THR A 250 1.55 19.55 8.16
C THR A 250 3.01 19.92 8.31
N ASP A 251 3.28 20.66 9.39
CA ASP A 251 4.63 20.99 9.81
C ASP A 251 5.28 19.77 10.46
N MET A 252 6.59 19.64 10.30
CA MET A 252 7.39 18.56 10.88
C MET A 252 8.79 19.05 11.24
N ASP A 253 9.50 18.26 12.02
CA ASP A 253 10.90 18.45 12.36
C ASP A 253 11.73 17.23 11.94
N LEU A 254 11.57 16.84 10.67
CA LEU A 254 12.10 15.59 10.16
C LEU A 254 13.48 15.80 9.52
N THR A 255 14.52 15.25 10.13
CA THR A 255 15.89 15.29 9.59
C THR A 255 16.23 13.96 8.94
N VAL A 256 16.58 13.98 7.65
CA VAL A 256 16.82 12.79 6.83
C VAL A 256 18.03 12.97 5.93
N ILE A 257 18.64 11.86 5.53
CA ILE A 257 19.69 11.81 4.52
C ILE A 257 19.13 11.30 3.20
N VAL A 258 19.42 12.00 2.10
CA VAL A 258 19.13 11.52 0.74
C VAL A 258 19.96 10.28 0.44
N GLN A 259 19.31 9.14 0.27
CA GLN A 259 19.97 7.86 -0.01
C GLN A 259 20.05 7.54 -1.50
N SER A 260 19.03 7.95 -2.27
CA SER A 260 18.98 7.73 -3.72
C SER A 260 19.94 8.67 -4.49
N GLN A 261 19.96 8.60 -5.81
CA GLN A 261 20.69 9.47 -6.74
C GLN A 261 19.74 10.34 -7.58
N PRO A 262 19.12 11.39 -7.01
CA PRO A 262 18.03 12.12 -7.66
C PRO A 262 18.33 12.65 -9.06
N ASP A 263 19.55 13.11 -9.32
CA ASP A 263 19.93 13.68 -10.62
C ASP A 263 20.26 12.66 -11.70
N LEU A 264 20.41 11.40 -11.31
CA LEU A 264 20.61 10.28 -12.21
C LEU A 264 19.30 9.53 -12.42
N SER A 265 18.73 8.99 -11.34
CA SER A 265 17.54 8.13 -11.42
C SER A 265 16.24 8.90 -11.62
N GLY A 266 16.20 10.17 -11.21
CA GLY A 266 14.95 10.91 -11.11
C GLY A 266 14.09 10.47 -9.91
N LEU A 267 14.60 9.60 -9.04
CA LEU A 267 13.93 9.10 -7.85
C LEU A 267 14.53 9.70 -6.59
N ILE A 268 13.71 9.97 -5.59
CA ILE A 268 14.16 10.55 -4.31
C ILE A 268 13.70 9.64 -3.18
N SER A 269 14.65 8.94 -2.56
CA SER A 269 14.44 8.21 -1.31
C SER A 269 15.36 8.77 -0.23
N VAL A 270 14.81 8.94 0.96
CA VAL A 270 15.52 9.49 2.12
C VAL A 270 15.38 8.55 3.31
N GLN A 271 16.37 8.56 4.20
CA GLN A 271 16.36 7.76 5.43
C GLN A 271 16.88 8.54 6.63
N ASP A 272 16.32 8.30 7.81
CA ASP A 272 16.69 8.94 9.08
C ASP A 272 17.62 8.09 9.96
N ASP A 273 17.61 6.75 9.82
CA ASP A 273 18.40 5.85 10.66
C ASP A 273 19.61 5.21 9.96
N PRO A 274 20.86 5.51 10.38
CA PRO A 274 22.06 4.87 9.85
C PRO A 274 22.17 3.36 10.15
N ALA A 275 21.39 2.83 11.08
CA ALA A 275 21.33 1.39 11.35
C ALA A 275 20.42 0.63 10.35
N LEU A 276 19.70 1.35 9.47
CA LEU A 276 18.78 0.78 8.48
C LEU A 276 17.76 -0.16 9.16
N ASN A 277 17.17 0.28 10.27
CA ASN A 277 16.05 -0.43 10.90
C ASN A 277 14.77 -0.28 10.06
N PRO A 278 13.76 -1.14 10.25
CA PRO A 278 12.48 -0.98 9.56
C PRO A 278 11.85 0.38 9.85
N TRP A 279 11.02 0.87 8.92
CA TRP A 279 10.27 2.14 8.98
C TRP A 279 11.13 3.40 8.94
N THR A 280 12.35 3.31 8.39
CA THR A 280 13.32 4.42 8.36
C THR A 280 13.54 4.97 6.96
N GLY A 281 12.77 4.52 5.97
CA GLY A 281 12.81 5.02 4.59
C GLY A 281 11.48 5.58 4.15
N ILE A 282 11.54 6.66 3.38
CA ILE A 282 10.36 7.27 2.75
C ILE A 282 10.74 7.88 1.42
N VAL A 283 9.82 7.78 0.46
CA VAL A 283 9.97 8.38 -0.87
C VAL A 283 9.50 9.83 -0.83
N ILE A 284 10.21 10.69 -1.56
CA ILE A 284 9.77 12.05 -1.86
C ILE A 284 9.37 12.11 -3.33
N GLN A 285 8.20 12.70 -3.62
CA GLN A 285 7.78 12.91 -5.00
C GLN A 285 8.78 13.80 -5.72
N ALA A 286 9.43 13.21 -6.73
CA ALA A 286 10.39 13.91 -7.55
C ALA A 286 9.72 15.03 -8.37
N SER A 287 10.38 16.18 -8.39
CA SER A 287 10.15 17.24 -9.38
C SER A 287 11.49 17.61 -10.01
N GLY A 288 11.48 18.15 -11.23
CA GLY A 288 12.72 18.49 -11.95
C GLY A 288 13.65 19.41 -11.16
N ASP A 289 13.08 20.32 -10.36
CA ASP A 289 13.85 21.23 -9.50
C ASP A 289 14.43 20.51 -8.28
N LEU A 290 13.67 19.61 -7.64
CA LEU A 290 14.15 18.81 -6.50
C LEU A 290 15.25 17.84 -6.94
N THR A 291 15.06 17.10 -8.04
CA THR A 291 16.05 16.15 -8.55
C THR A 291 17.33 16.84 -9.02
N ALA A 292 17.24 18.08 -9.49
CA ALA A 292 18.41 18.88 -9.82
C ALA A 292 19.16 19.39 -8.57
N THR A 293 18.43 19.65 -7.48
CA THR A 293 18.92 20.27 -6.24
C THR A 293 19.55 19.25 -5.29
N LEU A 294 18.84 18.17 -4.98
CA LEU A 294 19.27 17.17 -4.00
C LEU A 294 20.30 16.20 -4.60
N LYS A 295 21.24 15.77 -3.77
CA LYS A 295 22.25 14.75 -4.10
C LYS A 295 22.30 13.69 -3.00
N ARG A 296 22.73 12.48 -3.38
CA ARG A 296 23.03 11.41 -2.42
C ARG A 296 23.95 11.93 -1.31
N GLY A 297 23.58 11.66 -0.07
CA GLY A 297 24.26 12.06 1.16
C GLY A 297 23.88 13.44 1.69
N ASP A 298 23.09 14.24 0.97
CA ASP A 298 22.61 15.52 1.52
C ASP A 298 21.74 15.26 2.76
N GLU A 299 22.07 15.93 3.86
CA GLU A 299 21.28 15.98 5.08
C GLU A 299 20.32 17.16 4.99
N ILE A 300 19.03 16.87 5.00
CA ILE A 300 17.97 17.87 4.92
C ILE A 300 17.07 17.80 6.13
N ARG A 301 16.58 18.95 6.55
CA ARG A 301 15.51 19.08 7.53
C ARG A 301 14.24 19.52 6.83
N ILE A 302 13.27 18.63 6.76
CA ILE A 302 11.95 18.92 6.21
C ILE A 302 11.13 19.60 7.31
N THR A 303 10.55 20.76 6.98
CA THR A 303 9.78 21.58 7.92
C THR A 303 8.28 21.55 7.65
N ASN A 304 7.88 21.20 6.44
CA ASN A 304 6.49 21.04 6.05
C ASN A 304 6.41 20.10 4.83
N ALA A 305 5.39 19.24 4.78
CA ALA A 305 5.10 18.41 3.61
C ALA A 305 3.62 18.00 3.57
N THR A 306 3.16 17.58 2.39
CA THR A 306 1.94 16.78 2.24
C THR A 306 2.32 15.30 2.31
N ILE A 307 1.68 14.55 3.20
CA ILE A 307 1.79 13.08 3.26
C ILE A 307 0.73 12.50 2.32
N ALA A 308 1.13 11.70 1.36
CA ALA A 308 0.25 11.23 0.29
C ALA A 308 0.45 9.75 -0.01
N GLU A 309 -0.65 9.11 -0.40
CA GLU A 309 -0.66 7.75 -0.93
C GLU A 309 -0.71 7.76 -2.45
N ASN A 310 0.11 6.93 -3.09
CA ASN A 310 0.07 6.78 -4.53
C ASN A 310 0.30 5.33 -4.95
N PHE A 311 -0.79 4.66 -5.37
CA PHE A 311 -0.80 3.23 -5.67
C PHE A 311 -0.35 2.35 -4.49
N GLY A 312 -0.62 2.79 -3.25
CA GLY A 312 -0.23 2.12 -2.01
C GLY A 312 1.18 2.45 -1.51
N LEU A 313 1.91 3.33 -2.19
CA LEU A 313 3.17 3.88 -1.68
C LEU A 313 2.91 5.13 -0.86
N THR A 314 3.37 5.14 0.39
CA THR A 314 3.43 6.34 1.22
C THR A 314 4.59 7.23 0.77
N ARG A 315 4.30 8.50 0.48
CA ARG A 315 5.33 9.47 0.06
C ARG A 315 5.08 10.88 0.59
N LEU A 316 6.14 11.68 0.58
CA LEU A 316 6.07 13.12 0.82
C LEU A 316 5.94 13.89 -0.50
N GLU A 317 5.03 14.85 -0.55
CA GLU A 317 4.85 15.80 -1.64
C GLU A 317 5.00 17.25 -1.15
N ASN A 318 5.27 18.17 -2.07
CA ASN A 318 5.31 19.62 -1.81
C ASN A 318 6.19 20.02 -0.61
N ILE A 319 7.33 19.36 -0.42
CA ILE A 319 8.18 19.55 0.74
C ILE A 319 8.75 20.98 0.82
N THR A 320 8.81 21.52 2.03
CA THR A 320 9.67 22.66 2.39
C THR A 320 10.80 22.13 3.25
N PHE A 321 12.05 22.46 2.91
CA PHE A 321 13.21 21.92 3.61
C PHE A 321 14.39 22.90 3.67
N GLU A 322 15.31 22.63 4.59
CA GLU A 322 16.61 23.27 4.71
C GLU A 322 17.71 22.23 4.50
N VAL A 323 18.75 22.54 3.72
CA VAL A 323 19.95 21.70 3.64
C VAL A 323 20.83 22.01 4.85
N ILE A 324 21.05 21.01 5.70
CA ILE A 324 21.89 21.11 6.89
C ILE A 324 23.36 20.89 6.51
N THR A 325 23.64 19.77 5.85
CA THR A 325 24.97 19.39 5.38
C THR A 325 24.84 18.86 3.95
N ALA A 326 25.71 19.32 3.05
CA ALA A 326 25.75 18.81 1.68
C ALA A 326 26.89 17.83 1.48
N GLY A 327 26.67 16.79 0.68
CA GLY A 327 27.73 15.89 0.18
C GLY A 327 27.58 14.41 0.56
N PRO A 328 28.30 13.52 -0.15
CA PRO A 328 28.04 12.08 -0.15
C PRO A 328 28.43 11.33 1.13
N ASP A 329 29.14 11.99 2.05
CA ASP A 329 29.76 11.34 3.22
C ASP A 329 28.75 10.77 4.23
N ALA A 330 27.47 11.16 4.13
CA ALA A 330 26.40 10.67 5.00
C ALA A 330 25.60 9.50 4.43
N PHE A 331 25.92 8.99 3.24
CA PHE A 331 25.22 7.83 2.65
C PHE A 331 25.27 6.61 3.58
N TYR A 332 24.11 6.04 3.92
CA TYR A 332 24.00 4.94 4.89
C TYR A 332 24.29 3.57 4.27
N GLY A 333 24.18 3.45 2.95
CA GLY A 333 24.35 2.18 2.25
C GLY A 333 23.02 1.49 1.98
N HIS A 334 23.09 0.18 1.70
CA HIS A 334 21.93 -0.65 1.40
C HIS A 334 21.73 -1.69 2.51
N LYS A 335 20.47 -1.94 2.87
CA LYS A 335 20.10 -3.01 3.78
C LYS A 335 20.20 -4.35 3.04
N LEU A 336 21.04 -5.24 3.54
CA LEU A 336 21.13 -6.60 3.00
C LEU A 336 19.87 -7.39 3.37
N MET A 337 19.19 -7.89 2.34
CA MET A 337 17.96 -8.69 2.45
C MET A 337 18.07 -9.94 1.57
N THR A 338 17.19 -10.91 1.85
CA THR A 338 16.95 -12.07 0.97
C THR A 338 15.50 -12.04 0.49
N THR A 339 15.23 -12.65 -0.65
CA THR A 339 13.88 -12.60 -1.24
C THR A 339 12.84 -13.34 -0.39
N ASP A 340 13.25 -14.31 0.43
CA ASP A 340 12.36 -15.13 1.27
C ASP A 340 11.82 -14.35 2.47
N VAL A 341 12.61 -13.43 3.03
CA VAL A 341 12.15 -12.61 4.17
C VAL A 341 11.13 -11.56 3.75
N LEU A 342 11.17 -11.12 2.49
CA LEU A 342 10.23 -10.14 1.92
C LEU A 342 8.93 -10.77 1.42
N GLN A 343 8.79 -12.11 1.50
CA GLN A 343 7.50 -12.77 1.31
C GLN A 343 6.55 -12.52 2.50
N ASP A 344 7.08 -12.07 3.63
CA ASP A 344 6.27 -11.55 4.74
C ASP A 344 5.93 -10.09 4.44
N GLU A 345 4.65 -9.83 4.13
CA GLU A 345 4.16 -8.51 3.75
C GLU A 345 4.43 -7.44 4.82
N ASN A 346 4.45 -7.81 6.11
CA ASN A 346 4.79 -6.85 7.18
C ASN A 346 6.27 -6.45 7.11
N ILE A 347 7.15 -7.38 6.75
CA ILE A 347 8.57 -7.07 6.54
C ILE A 347 8.72 -6.26 5.26
N ALA A 348 8.02 -6.61 4.19
CA ALA A 348 8.06 -5.85 2.94
C ALA A 348 7.60 -4.41 3.12
N GLU A 349 6.47 -4.20 3.79
CA GLU A 349 5.94 -2.87 4.12
C GLU A 349 6.92 -2.06 4.95
N ALA A 350 7.44 -2.67 6.01
CA ALA A 350 8.34 -1.98 6.93
C ALA A 350 9.69 -1.58 6.28
N HIS A 351 9.96 -1.98 5.04
CA HIS A 351 11.13 -1.54 4.28
C HIS A 351 10.78 -0.67 3.07
N GLU A 352 9.52 -0.28 2.88
CA GLU A 352 9.12 0.64 1.81
C GLU A 352 9.93 1.95 1.87
N GLY A 353 10.44 2.40 0.72
CA GLY A 353 11.28 3.59 0.61
C GLY A 353 12.73 3.42 1.08
N MET A 354 13.13 2.23 1.54
CA MET A 354 14.52 1.96 1.93
C MET A 354 15.36 1.48 0.74
N LEU A 355 16.67 1.71 0.79
CA LEU A 355 17.61 1.10 -0.17
C LEU A 355 17.96 -0.32 0.27
N LEU A 356 17.60 -1.31 -0.56
CA LEU A 356 17.84 -2.72 -0.30
C LEU A 356 18.89 -3.30 -1.24
N ARG A 357 19.61 -4.32 -0.78
CA ARG A 357 20.58 -5.10 -1.55
C ARG A 357 20.34 -6.59 -1.36
N PHE A 358 20.41 -7.32 -2.46
CA PHE A 358 20.30 -8.77 -2.51
C PHE A 358 21.57 -9.34 -3.12
N GLU A 359 22.15 -10.37 -2.49
CA GLU A 359 23.38 -11.00 -2.95
C GLU A 359 23.10 -12.38 -3.57
N ASN A 360 23.86 -12.74 -4.60
CA ASN A 360 23.82 -14.05 -5.25
C ASN A 360 22.42 -14.48 -5.73
N VAL A 361 21.71 -13.57 -6.40
CA VAL A 361 20.35 -13.84 -6.89
C VAL A 361 20.37 -14.54 -8.24
N THR A 362 19.30 -15.24 -8.56
CA THR A 362 19.05 -15.83 -9.88
C THR A 362 17.88 -15.09 -10.53
N ILE A 363 18.05 -14.68 -11.79
CA ILE A 363 16.95 -14.15 -12.61
C ILE A 363 15.95 -15.28 -12.88
N VAL A 364 14.71 -15.09 -12.42
CA VAL A 364 13.63 -16.07 -12.57
C VAL A 364 12.89 -15.84 -13.88
N ASN A 365 12.55 -14.60 -14.21
CA ASN A 365 11.97 -14.23 -15.50
C ASN A 365 12.43 -12.82 -15.89
N PRO A 366 13.13 -12.65 -17.04
CA PRO A 366 13.58 -11.33 -17.50
C PRO A 366 12.46 -10.48 -18.14
N ASP A 367 11.24 -11.01 -18.30
CA ASP A 367 10.08 -10.31 -18.88
C ASP A 367 8.80 -10.68 -18.13
N GLU A 368 8.51 -9.95 -17.04
CA GLU A 368 7.20 -9.99 -16.36
C GLU A 368 6.20 -9.03 -17.03
N GLY A 369 6.62 -8.33 -18.09
CA GLY A 369 5.86 -7.30 -18.79
C GLY A 369 6.06 -5.91 -18.18
N PHE A 370 5.69 -4.87 -18.93
CA PHE A 370 5.71 -3.46 -18.48
C PHE A 370 7.06 -2.88 -18.05
N GLY A 371 8.18 -3.58 -18.26
CA GLY A 371 9.50 -3.15 -17.77
C GLY A 371 9.99 -4.00 -16.60
N GLU A 372 9.11 -4.83 -16.03
CA GLU A 372 9.35 -5.64 -14.85
C GLU A 372 10.09 -6.94 -15.16
N TRP A 373 10.87 -7.40 -14.18
CA TRP A 373 11.49 -8.72 -14.17
C TRP A 373 11.50 -9.29 -12.76
N SER A 374 11.66 -10.61 -12.63
CA SER A 374 11.71 -11.28 -11.34
C SER A 374 13.05 -11.95 -11.06
N PHE A 375 13.42 -11.97 -9.79
CA PHE A 375 14.65 -12.61 -9.31
C PHE A 375 14.43 -13.23 -7.93
N SER A 376 15.27 -14.21 -7.58
CA SER A 376 15.17 -14.96 -6.33
C SER A 376 16.53 -15.24 -5.71
N SER A 377 16.61 -15.22 -4.37
CA SER A 377 17.80 -15.61 -3.61
C SER A 377 18.10 -17.12 -3.67
N ASP A 378 17.12 -17.97 -3.97
CA ASP A 378 17.32 -19.43 -4.13
C ASP A 378 17.06 -19.94 -5.55
N GLY A 379 16.63 -19.06 -6.46
CA GLY A 379 16.36 -19.35 -7.86
C GLY A 379 15.04 -20.06 -8.13
N THR A 380 14.14 -20.14 -7.14
CA THR A 380 12.80 -20.67 -7.30
C THR A 380 11.80 -19.56 -7.64
N ALA A 381 10.72 -19.92 -8.34
CA ALA A 381 9.65 -18.97 -8.68
C ALA A 381 8.80 -18.62 -7.46
N GLU A 382 8.65 -19.54 -6.51
CA GLU A 382 7.91 -19.32 -5.26
C GLU A 382 8.59 -18.30 -4.33
N ASN A 383 9.89 -18.10 -4.50
CA ASN A 383 10.68 -17.14 -3.75
C ASN A 383 11.15 -15.97 -4.64
N ALA A 384 10.45 -15.73 -5.75
CA ALA A 384 10.74 -14.61 -6.61
C ALA A 384 10.12 -13.33 -6.06
N ILE A 385 10.83 -12.21 -6.22
CA ILE A 385 10.29 -10.86 -6.05
C ILE A 385 10.52 -10.07 -7.35
N LEU A 386 9.81 -8.97 -7.50
CA LEU A 386 9.88 -8.13 -8.69
C LEU A 386 10.96 -7.05 -8.57
N ALA A 387 11.44 -6.63 -9.73
CA ALA A 387 12.13 -5.37 -9.94
C ALA A 387 11.55 -4.67 -11.18
N ASP A 388 11.67 -3.35 -11.23
CA ASP A 388 11.00 -2.50 -12.22
C ASP A 388 11.96 -1.43 -12.78
N ASP A 389 11.52 -0.75 -13.85
CA ASP A 389 12.32 0.22 -14.61
C ASP A 389 11.98 1.69 -14.30
N ASN A 390 11.54 1.99 -13.07
CA ASN A 390 11.03 3.33 -12.72
C ASN A 390 12.12 4.43 -12.79
N SER A 391 13.40 4.07 -12.73
CA SER A 391 14.51 5.00 -12.91
C SER A 391 14.64 5.50 -14.35
N ALA A 392 14.91 6.79 -14.53
CA ALA A 392 15.16 7.41 -15.83
C ALA A 392 16.37 6.81 -16.59
N LEU A 393 17.24 6.05 -15.92
CA LEU A 393 18.40 5.38 -16.52
C LEU A 393 18.16 3.92 -16.85
N ILE A 394 17.07 3.31 -16.35
CA ILE A 394 16.72 1.93 -16.66
C ILE A 394 15.68 1.97 -17.78
N SER A 395 15.94 1.23 -18.87
CA SER A 395 15.03 1.21 -20.01
C SER A 395 13.93 0.15 -19.80
N PRO A 396 12.71 0.34 -20.33
CA PRO A 396 11.65 -0.69 -20.25
C PRO A 396 11.98 -2.03 -20.91
N ILE A 397 13.07 -2.10 -21.67
CA ILE A 397 13.57 -3.32 -22.31
C ILE A 397 14.95 -3.73 -21.75
N PHE A 398 15.37 -3.15 -20.64
CA PHE A 398 16.68 -3.40 -20.03
C PHE A 398 16.84 -4.87 -19.66
N ALA A 399 15.93 -5.41 -18.84
CA ALA A 399 16.00 -6.78 -18.35
C ALA A 399 15.99 -7.80 -19.50
N VAL A 400 15.05 -7.65 -20.44
CA VAL A 400 14.92 -8.53 -21.63
C VAL A 400 16.20 -8.59 -22.47
N ASN A 401 16.93 -7.48 -22.58
CA ASN A 401 18.16 -7.41 -23.38
C ASN A 401 19.43 -7.76 -22.59
N THR A 402 19.38 -7.69 -21.27
CA THR A 402 20.56 -7.82 -20.41
C THR A 402 20.63 -9.19 -19.73
N PHE A 403 19.47 -9.73 -19.37
CA PHE A 403 19.38 -10.94 -18.58
C PHE A 403 18.91 -12.15 -19.38
N THR A 404 19.33 -13.33 -18.92
CA THR A 404 18.77 -14.61 -19.34
C THR A 404 18.14 -15.29 -18.13
N GLU A 405 17.00 -15.95 -18.30
CA GLU A 405 16.41 -16.80 -17.27
C GLU A 405 17.43 -17.82 -16.73
N GLY A 406 17.50 -17.94 -15.40
CA GLY A 406 18.48 -18.76 -14.69
C GLY A 406 19.88 -18.12 -14.56
N GLN A 407 20.09 -16.90 -15.05
CA GLN A 407 21.35 -16.18 -14.84
C GLN A 407 21.53 -15.82 -13.36
N MET A 408 22.71 -16.13 -12.83
CA MET A 408 23.10 -15.68 -11.49
C MET A 408 23.76 -14.30 -11.56
N LEU A 409 23.34 -13.40 -10.68
CA LEU A 409 23.95 -12.10 -10.44
C LEU A 409 24.64 -12.10 -9.08
N ASP A 410 25.88 -11.57 -9.02
CA ASP A 410 26.60 -11.47 -7.73
C ASP A 410 25.83 -10.54 -6.75
N PHE A 411 25.10 -9.54 -7.26
CA PHE A 411 24.11 -8.76 -6.50
C PHE A 411 23.09 -8.05 -7.41
N ILE A 412 22.01 -7.57 -6.81
CA ILE A 412 21.13 -6.51 -7.33
C ILE A 412 20.73 -5.63 -6.14
N GLN A 413 20.53 -4.33 -6.34
CA GLN A 413 20.13 -3.39 -5.28
C GLN A 413 19.27 -2.25 -5.86
N GLY A 414 18.71 -1.41 -5.00
CA GLY A 414 17.83 -0.31 -5.42
C GLY A 414 16.90 0.14 -4.31
N ILE A 415 15.91 0.96 -4.64
CA ILE A 415 14.87 1.43 -3.71
C ILE A 415 13.77 0.38 -3.62
N TRP A 416 13.33 -0.01 -2.43
CA TRP A 416 12.18 -0.89 -2.25
C TRP A 416 10.88 -0.09 -2.31
N TRP A 417 9.95 -0.52 -3.15
CA TRP A 417 8.85 0.31 -3.60
C TRP A 417 7.58 -0.52 -3.77
N TYR A 418 6.44 -0.04 -3.30
CA TYR A 418 5.14 -0.66 -3.60
C TYR A 418 4.43 0.04 -4.75
N SER A 419 3.95 -0.72 -5.74
CA SER A 419 3.06 -0.15 -6.74
C SER A 419 2.23 -1.23 -7.43
N PHE A 420 1.02 -0.85 -7.86
CA PHE A 420 0.13 -1.71 -8.64
C PHE A 420 -0.24 -3.07 -8.01
N GLY A 421 -0.04 -3.23 -6.70
CA GLY A 421 -0.40 -4.44 -5.96
C GLY A 421 0.80 -5.31 -5.55
N ASP A 422 2.02 -4.93 -5.91
CA ASP A 422 3.22 -5.71 -5.62
C ASP A 422 4.36 -4.82 -5.11
N TYR A 423 5.19 -5.38 -4.21
CA TYR A 423 6.47 -4.78 -3.85
C TYR A 423 7.54 -5.12 -4.89
N LYS A 424 8.35 -4.13 -5.22
CA LYS A 424 9.35 -4.19 -6.28
C LYS A 424 10.63 -3.49 -5.84
N LEU A 425 11.74 -3.97 -6.36
CA LEU A 425 13.01 -3.27 -6.30
C LEU A 425 13.13 -2.30 -7.48
N GLU A 426 13.53 -1.07 -7.23
CA GLU A 426 13.74 -0.03 -8.23
C GLU A 426 15.24 0.31 -8.30
N PRO A 427 16.02 -0.39 -9.15
CA PRO A 427 17.40 -0.02 -9.42
C PRO A 427 17.49 1.40 -10.01
N GLU A 428 18.47 2.16 -9.55
CA GLU A 428 18.68 3.54 -9.95
C GLU A 428 19.56 3.63 -11.20
N ASP A 429 20.65 2.87 -11.27
CA ASP A 429 21.57 2.93 -12.41
C ASP A 429 22.39 1.63 -12.58
N ALA A 430 23.42 1.67 -13.44
CA ALA A 430 24.30 0.53 -13.68
C ALA A 430 25.10 0.06 -12.44
N SER A 431 25.32 0.94 -11.46
CA SER A 431 26.02 0.59 -10.22
C SER A 431 25.21 -0.30 -9.29
N ASP A 432 23.92 -0.45 -9.56
CA ASP A 432 23.02 -1.33 -8.82
C ASP A 432 23.05 -2.79 -9.29
N PHE A 433 23.93 -3.09 -10.25
CA PHE A 433 24.19 -4.41 -10.78
C PHE A 433 25.69 -4.74 -10.74
N PRO A 434 26.09 -6.01 -10.94
CA PRO A 434 27.49 -6.39 -11.00
C PRO A 434 28.21 -5.66 -12.15
N PRO A 435 29.51 -5.35 -12.03
CA PRO A 435 30.26 -4.69 -13.09
C PRO A 435 30.13 -5.42 -14.44
N GLY A 436 29.88 -4.67 -15.52
CA GLY A 436 29.64 -5.20 -16.87
C GLY A 436 28.18 -5.55 -17.14
N ILE A 437 27.29 -5.39 -16.16
CA ILE A 437 25.84 -5.44 -16.29
C ILE A 437 25.32 -4.03 -15.99
N GLY A 438 24.56 -3.44 -16.90
CA GLY A 438 23.99 -2.11 -16.69
C GLY A 438 23.29 -1.60 -17.95
N PRO A 439 22.34 -0.67 -17.82
CA PRO A 439 21.69 -0.05 -18.96
C PRO A 439 22.75 0.59 -19.84
N LEU A 440 22.81 0.17 -21.10
CA LEU A 440 23.73 0.75 -22.09
C LEU A 440 23.45 2.25 -22.20
N ASN A 441 24.31 3.06 -21.58
CA ASN A 441 24.48 4.44 -22.00
C ASN A 441 24.73 4.42 -23.51
N VAL A 442 23.93 5.14 -24.30
CA VAL A 442 24.28 5.43 -25.71
C VAL A 442 25.40 6.49 -25.71
N GLY A 443 26.51 6.15 -25.07
CA GLY A 443 27.83 6.73 -25.24
C GLY A 443 28.71 5.54 -25.57
N THR A 444 29.32 5.57 -26.75
CA THR A 444 30.19 4.50 -27.27
C THR A 444 31.20 4.03 -26.22
N GLU A 445 30.96 2.87 -25.60
CA GLU A 445 32.00 2.14 -24.88
C GLU A 445 32.52 1.01 -25.76
N GLU A 446 33.83 1.04 -25.97
CA GLU A 446 34.58 -0.07 -26.55
C GLU A 446 34.45 -1.27 -25.60
N GLU A 447 34.09 -2.44 -26.12
CA GLU A 447 34.19 -3.71 -25.40
C GLU A 447 35.61 -3.84 -24.82
N GLU A 448 35.78 -3.67 -23.50
CA GLU A 448 37.04 -3.99 -22.83
C GLU A 448 37.20 -5.52 -22.76
N LEU A 449 37.70 -6.09 -23.86
CA LEU A 449 38.23 -7.44 -23.87
C LEU A 449 39.39 -7.53 -22.86
N PRO A 450 39.48 -8.58 -22.02
CA PRO A 450 40.56 -8.72 -21.06
C PRO A 450 41.93 -8.64 -21.76
N VAL A 451 42.80 -7.74 -21.32
CA VAL A 451 44.13 -7.53 -21.94
C VAL A 451 45.20 -8.50 -21.42
N ARG A 452 44.93 -9.21 -20.31
CA ARG A 452 45.85 -10.17 -19.67
C ARG A 452 45.11 -11.31 -18.99
N PHE A 453 45.86 -12.35 -18.63
CA PHE A 453 45.36 -13.44 -17.78
C PHE A 453 45.11 -12.94 -16.34
N ALA A 454 43.97 -13.32 -15.76
CA ALA A 454 43.65 -13.11 -14.35
C ALA A 454 43.06 -14.39 -13.74
N LEU A 455 43.38 -14.66 -12.48
CA LEU A 455 42.83 -15.77 -11.69
C LEU A 455 42.19 -15.19 -10.43
N HIS A 456 40.92 -15.48 -10.21
CA HIS A 456 40.15 -14.92 -9.10
C HIS A 456 40.15 -15.88 -7.91
N GLN A 457 39.81 -15.35 -6.73
CA GLN A 457 39.68 -16.16 -5.53
C GLN A 457 38.59 -17.22 -5.72
N ASN A 458 38.88 -18.43 -5.25
CA ASN A 458 37.96 -19.56 -5.24
C ASN A 458 36.87 -19.38 -4.18
N PHE A 459 35.62 -19.74 -4.49
CA PHE A 459 34.51 -19.71 -3.54
C PHE A 459 33.61 -20.95 -3.65
N PRO A 460 33.20 -21.57 -2.52
CA PRO A 460 33.60 -21.26 -1.14
C PRO A 460 35.09 -21.54 -0.88
N ASN A 461 35.73 -20.72 -0.03
CA ASN A 461 37.06 -20.93 0.52
C ASN A 461 37.02 -20.65 2.05
N PRO A 462 37.12 -21.68 2.92
CA PRO A 462 37.45 -23.08 2.61
C PRO A 462 36.34 -23.83 1.85
N PHE A 463 36.70 -24.90 1.12
CA PHE A 463 35.79 -25.65 0.25
C PHE A 463 34.72 -26.40 1.05
N ASN A 464 33.49 -26.45 0.54
CA ASN A 464 32.42 -27.24 1.16
C ASN A 464 31.30 -27.66 0.18
N PRO A 465 31.27 -28.90 -0.35
CA PRO A 465 32.37 -29.79 -0.70
C PRO A 465 33.03 -29.45 -2.06
N GLN A 466 32.50 -28.45 -2.78
CA GLN A 466 32.99 -27.97 -4.07
C GLN A 466 33.39 -26.48 -3.97
N THR A 467 34.14 -25.99 -4.96
CA THR A 467 34.49 -24.57 -5.13
C THR A 467 34.37 -24.20 -6.60
N THR A 468 34.22 -22.91 -6.89
CA THR A 468 34.30 -22.35 -8.23
C THR A 468 35.59 -21.54 -8.37
N ILE A 469 36.33 -21.77 -9.45
CA ILE A 469 37.53 -21.01 -9.81
C ILE A 469 37.20 -20.23 -11.08
N ARG A 470 37.17 -18.89 -11.00
CA ARG A 470 36.99 -18.00 -12.16
C ARG A 470 38.37 -17.54 -12.67
N TYR A 471 38.54 -17.51 -13.99
CA TYR A 471 39.76 -17.00 -14.66
C TYR A 471 39.40 -16.26 -15.95
N GLU A 472 40.27 -15.34 -16.36
CA GLU A 472 40.13 -14.56 -17.60
C GLU A 472 41.28 -14.87 -18.58
N LEU A 473 40.97 -14.88 -19.88
CA LEU A 473 41.95 -15.08 -20.94
C LEU A 473 41.90 -13.91 -21.93
N ALA A 474 43.06 -13.32 -22.20
CA ALA A 474 43.14 -12.25 -23.22
C ALA A 474 42.88 -12.72 -24.65
N ARG A 475 43.02 -14.03 -24.90
CA ARG A 475 42.73 -14.72 -26.18
C ARG A 475 42.32 -16.16 -25.88
N SER A 476 41.40 -16.72 -26.65
CA SER A 476 41.01 -18.13 -26.51
C SER A 476 42.22 -19.07 -26.55
N GLY A 477 42.33 -19.96 -25.57
CA GLY A 477 43.44 -20.89 -25.44
C GLY A 477 43.08 -22.07 -24.55
N ARG A 478 43.91 -23.11 -24.55
CA ARG A 478 43.75 -24.23 -23.62
C ARG A 478 44.25 -23.81 -22.23
N VAL A 479 43.46 -24.10 -21.21
CA VAL A 479 43.80 -23.89 -19.81
C VAL A 479 43.86 -25.24 -19.12
N ALA A 480 44.86 -25.43 -18.26
CA ALA A 480 44.98 -26.60 -17.39
C ALA A 480 44.93 -26.11 -15.94
N LEU A 481 44.08 -26.75 -15.13
CA LEU A 481 44.02 -26.55 -13.69
C LEU A 481 44.64 -27.79 -13.03
N GLU A 482 45.73 -27.59 -12.30
CA GLU A 482 46.39 -28.62 -11.49
C GLU A 482 46.16 -28.29 -10.01
N VAL A 483 45.68 -29.27 -9.23
CA VAL A 483 45.36 -29.15 -7.79
C VAL A 483 46.40 -29.87 -6.96
#